data_AF-A0AAW9IGV9-F1
#
_entry.id   AF-A0AAW9IGV9-F1
#
_cell.length_a   1.000
_cell.length_b   1.000
_cell.length_c   1.000
_cell.angle_alpha   90.00
_cell.angle_beta   90.00
_cell.angle_gamma   90.00
#
_symmetry.space_group_name_H-M   'P 1'
#
loop_
_entity.id
_entity.type
_entity.pdbx_description
1 polymer ?
#
loop_
_entity_poly.entity_id
_entity_poly.type
_entity_poly.pdbx_seq_one_letter_code
_entity_poly.pdbx_strand_id
1 'polypeptide(L)'
;MLSDINEKVMELKNDEKKINDFIEEYKPFIIAYCNKSLKRYIDTTNDDEYSIALMAFYEAIKGYNIDKGSFLSYSQRVIKLRLI
;
A
#
# COMPACT_ATOMS: atom_id res chain seq x y z
N MET A 1 7.63 0.22 -22.39
CA MET A 1 7.99 1.26 -21.41
C MET A 1 7.21 0.93 -20.16
N LEU A 2 7.82 0.27 -19.17
CA LEU A 2 7.16 0.11 -17.87
C LEU A 2 7.10 1.51 -17.26
N SER A 3 5.90 2.06 -17.10
CA SER A 3 5.72 3.33 -16.41
C SER A 3 6.29 3.23 -15.00
N ASP A 4 7.02 4.27 -14.57
CA ASP A 4 7.51 4.36 -13.21
C ASP A 4 6.30 4.31 -12.26
N ILE A 5 6.32 3.38 -11.29
CA ILE A 5 5.25 3.25 -10.29
C ILE A 5 4.97 4.58 -9.59
N ASN A 6 6.00 5.41 -9.41
CA ASN A 6 5.88 6.71 -8.78
C ASN A 6 4.98 7.65 -9.60
N GLU A 7 5.16 7.68 -10.92
CA GLU A 7 4.33 8.47 -11.85
C GLU A 7 2.91 7.90 -11.89
N LYS A 8 2.77 6.57 -12.02
CA LYS A 8 1.46 5.89 -12.00
C LYS A 8 0.66 6.31 -10.77
N VAL A 9 1.26 6.25 -9.58
CA VAL A 9 0.58 6.63 -8.33
C VAL A 9 0.13 8.08 -8.32
N MET A 10 0.90 9.00 -8.90
CA MET A 10 0.49 10.40 -9.00
C MET A 10 -0.78 10.59 -9.85
N GLU A 11 -0.94 9.81 -10.91
CA GLU A 11 -2.13 9.84 -11.77
C GLU A 11 -3.37 9.21 -11.11
N LEU A 12 -3.18 8.20 -10.26
CA LEU A 12 -4.28 7.47 -9.62
C LEU A 12 -5.06 8.30 -8.58
N LYS A 13 -4.43 9.30 -7.97
CA LYS A 13 -4.92 9.99 -6.75
C LYS A 13 -6.35 10.53 -6.79
N ASN A 14 -6.86 10.82 -7.98
CA ASN A 14 -8.18 11.43 -8.19
C ASN A 14 -9.23 10.46 -8.73
N ASP A 15 -8.90 9.18 -8.88
CA ASP A 15 -9.79 8.15 -9.44
C ASP A 15 -9.89 6.98 -8.47
N GLU A 16 -10.91 7.00 -7.62
CA GLU A 16 -11.14 5.99 -6.58
C GLU A 16 -11.23 4.58 -7.14
N LYS A 17 -11.77 4.42 -8.36
CA LYS A 17 -11.84 3.11 -9.01
C LYS A 17 -10.44 2.61 -9.34
N LYS A 18 -9.62 3.44 -9.98
CA LYS A 18 -8.25 3.04 -10.33
C LYS A 18 -7.37 2.83 -9.08
N ILE A 19 -7.62 3.57 -8.01
CA ILE A 19 -6.96 3.34 -6.71
C ILE A 19 -7.31 1.93 -6.21
N ASN A 20 -8.59 1.57 -6.19
CA ASN A 20 -9.01 0.25 -5.74
C ASN A 20 -8.41 -0.86 -6.61
N ASP A 21 -8.45 -0.71 -7.94
CA ASP A 21 -7.83 -1.67 -8.86
C ASP A 21 -6.32 -1.83 -8.59
N PHE A 22 -5.62 -0.72 -8.31
CA PHE A 22 -4.20 -0.73 -7.94
C PHE A 22 -3.95 -1.38 -6.57
N ILE A 23 -4.83 -1.18 -5.59
CA ILE A 23 -4.73 -1.86 -4.28
C ILE A 23 -4.87 -3.37 -4.47
N GLU A 24 -5.84 -3.82 -5.27
CA GLU A 24 -6.04 -5.23 -5.61
C GLU A 24 -4.78 -5.84 -6.27
N GLU A 25 -4.19 -5.15 -7.25
CA GLU A 25 -2.93 -5.55 -7.89
C GLU A 25 -1.77 -5.71 -6.88
N TYR A 26 -1.74 -4.86 -5.84
CA TYR A 26 -0.64 -4.80 -4.87
C TYR A 26 -0.90 -5.57 -3.57
N LYS A 27 -2.02 -6.30 -3.45
CA LYS A 27 -2.30 -7.18 -2.30
C LYS A 27 -1.14 -8.12 -1.95
N PRO A 28 -0.46 -8.80 -2.90
CA PRO A 28 0.67 -9.67 -2.58
C PRO A 28 1.82 -8.92 -1.89
N PHE A 29 2.09 -7.68 -2.31
CA PHE A 29 3.09 -6.82 -1.68
C PHE A 29 2.71 -6.44 -0.25
N ILE A 30 1.44 -6.07 -0.04
CA ILE A 30 0.91 -5.69 1.27
C ILE A 30 0.99 -6.89 2.24
N ILE A 31 0.52 -8.06 1.81
CA ILE A 31 0.55 -9.31 2.58
C ILE A 31 2.00 -9.67 2.94
N ALA A 32 2.92 -9.66 1.97
CA ALA A 32 4.33 -9.95 2.22
C ALA A 32 4.95 -9.00 3.25
N TYR A 33 4.59 -7.72 3.20
CA TYR A 33 5.08 -6.74 4.17
C TYR A 33 4.50 -6.94 5.56
N CYS A 34 3.20 -7.22 5.69
CA CYS A 34 2.55 -7.54 6.96
C CYS A 34 3.19 -8.78 7.59
N ASN A 35 3.36 -9.85 6.81
CA ASN A 35 3.97 -11.09 7.30
C ASN A 35 5.37 -10.86 7.88
N LYS A 36 6.18 -10.08 7.15
CA LYS A 36 7.52 -9.70 7.58
C LYS A 36 7.50 -8.84 8.85
N SER A 37 6.57 -7.90 8.94
CA SER A 37 6.49 -6.93 10.04
C SER A 37 5.98 -7.58 11.33
N LEU A 38 4.98 -8.45 11.22
CA LEU A 38 4.35 -9.16 12.34
C LEU A 38 5.07 -10.46 12.72
N LYS A 39 6.02 -10.93 11.90
CA LYS A 39 6.75 -12.20 12.07
C LYS A 39 5.85 -13.44 12.14
N ARG A 40 4.67 -13.36 11.51
CA ARG A 40 3.69 -14.45 11.35
C ARG A 40 2.99 -14.29 10.01
N TYR A 41 2.36 -15.35 9.50
CA TYR A 41 1.47 -15.20 8.35
C TYR A 41 0.15 -14.55 8.78
N ILE A 42 -0.35 -13.60 7.99
CA ILE A 42 -1.66 -13.00 8.19
C ILE A 42 -2.75 -13.81 7.48
N ASP A 43 -3.90 -13.93 8.14
CA ASP A 43 -5.15 -14.41 7.59
C ASP A 43 -5.93 -13.23 7.00
N THR A 44 -6.08 -13.20 5.68
CA THR A 44 -6.76 -12.10 4.98
C THR A 44 -8.27 -12.02 5.24
N THR A 45 -8.84 -13.00 5.96
CA THR A 45 -10.26 -13.04 6.32
C THR A 45 -10.47 -12.69 7.80
N ASN A 46 -9.56 -13.09 8.68
CA ASN A 46 -9.76 -12.99 10.13
C ASN A 46 -8.85 -11.97 10.83
N ASP A 47 -7.71 -11.57 10.23
CA ASP A 47 -6.81 -10.61 10.86
C ASP A 47 -7.18 -9.17 10.51
N ASP A 48 -7.46 -8.37 11.55
CA ASP A 48 -7.72 -6.93 11.42
C ASP A 48 -6.54 -6.20 10.79
N GLU A 49 -5.31 -6.67 11.02
CA GLU A 49 -4.08 -6.12 10.45
C GLU A 49 -4.10 -6.10 8.93
N TYR A 50 -4.79 -7.04 8.28
CA TYR A 50 -4.93 -7.02 6.82
C TYR A 50 -5.76 -5.82 6.37
N SER A 51 -6.93 -5.62 6.98
CA SER A 51 -7.82 -4.49 6.66
C SER A 51 -7.15 -3.14 6.97
N ILE A 52 -6.43 -3.05 8.09
CA ILE A 52 -5.65 -1.88 8.49
C ILE A 52 -4.56 -1.59 7.46
N ALA A 53 -3.85 -2.62 6.97
CA ALA A 53 -2.81 -2.45 5.97
C ALA A 53 -3.34 -2.00 4.60
N LEU A 54 -4.51 -2.50 4.18
CA LEU A 54 -5.17 -2.03 2.95
C LEU A 54 -5.54 -0.55 3.06
N MET A 55 -6.14 -0.15 4.18
CA MET A 55 -6.49 1.25 4.44
C MET A 55 -5.25 2.15 4.50
N ALA A 56 -4.18 1.70 5.15
CA ALA A 56 -2.90 2.40 5.21
C ALA A 56 -2.28 2.59 3.81
N PHE A 57 -2.38 1.58 2.94
CA PHE A 57 -1.87 1.67 1.57
C PHE A 57 -2.71 2.63 0.71
N TYR A 58 -4.04 2.64 0.88
CA TYR A 58 -4.92 3.65 0.28
C TYR A 58 -4.50 5.06 0.70
N GLU A 59 -4.31 5.31 2.00
CA GLU A 59 -3.83 6.59 2.52
C GLU A 59 -2.46 6.96 1.96
N ALA A 60 -1.56 5.98 1.79
CA ALA A 60 -0.27 6.19 1.18
C ALA A 60 -0.39 6.66 -0.28
N ILE A 61 -1.31 6.12 -1.08
CA ILE A 61 -1.57 6.58 -2.45
C ILE A 61 -2.02 8.04 -2.43
N LYS A 62 -3.05 8.37 -1.64
CA LYS A 62 -3.58 9.74 -1.56
C LYS A 62 -2.52 10.74 -1.07
N GLY A 63 -1.72 10.34 -0.08
CA GLY A 63 -0.71 11.19 0.55
C GLY A 63 0.68 11.20 -0.12
N TYR A 64 0.89 10.42 -1.20
CA TYR A 64 2.21 10.28 -1.81
C TYR A 64 2.76 11.61 -2.37
N ASN A 65 4.06 11.84 -2.30
CA ASN A 65 4.70 12.96 -2.97
C ASN A 65 5.96 12.43 -3.64
N ILE A 66 6.02 12.55 -4.96
CA ILE A 66 7.10 12.02 -5.79
C ILE A 66 8.47 12.65 -5.46
N ASP A 67 8.49 13.90 -5.01
CA ASP A 67 9.73 14.60 -4.61
C ASP A 67 10.30 14.09 -3.28
N LYS A 68 9.54 13.28 -2.53
CA LYS A 68 9.94 12.74 -1.21
C LYS A 68 10.48 11.31 -1.28
N GLY A 69 10.75 10.80 -2.48
CA GLY A 69 11.30 9.46 -2.73
C GLY A 69 10.24 8.43 -3.12
N SER A 70 10.63 7.15 -3.17
CA SER A 70 9.81 6.07 -3.74
C SER A 70 8.48 5.83 -3.01
N PHE A 71 7.42 5.59 -3.79
CA PHE A 71 6.11 5.20 -3.29
C PHE A 71 6.15 3.91 -2.44
N LEU A 72 6.86 2.88 -2.87
CA LEU A 72 6.88 1.59 -2.15
C LEU A 72 7.52 1.72 -0.78
N SER A 73 8.61 2.49 -0.67
CA SER A 73 9.24 2.76 0.62
C SER A 73 8.34 3.62 1.52
N TYR A 74 7.61 4.57 0.94
CA TYR A 74 6.65 5.39 1.65
C TYR A 74 5.48 4.55 2.18
N SER A 75 4.86 3.73 1.33
CA SER A 75 3.69 2.92 1.69
C SER A 75 4.02 1.89 2.77
N GLN A 76 5.20 1.28 2.72
CA GLN A 76 5.69 0.42 3.80
C GLN A 76 5.77 1.16 5.14
N ARG A 77 6.26 2.40 5.14
CA ARG A 77 6.33 3.21 6.37
C ARG A 77 4.94 3.52 6.91
N VAL A 78 3.99 3.88 6.04
CA VAL A 78 2.60 4.16 6.43
C VAL A 78 1.93 2.91 7.01
N ILE A 79 2.05 1.76 6.33
CA ILE A 79 1.54 0.47 6.85
C ILE A 79 2.16 0.17 8.21
N LYS A 80 3.48 0.25 8.33
CA LYS A 80 4.17 -0.05 9.60
C LYS A 80 3.68 0.81 10.75
N LEU A 81 3.45 2.10 10.55
CA LEU A 81 2.94 3.01 11.58
C LEU A 81 1.51 2.67 12.04
N ARG A 82 0.72 2.00 11.20
CA ARG A 82 -0.67 1.60 11.49
C ARG A 82 -0.77 0.23 12.15
N LEU A 83 0.26 -0.60 12.05
CA LEU A 83 0.32 -1.94 12.67
C LEU A 83 0.94 -1.94 14.09
N ILE A 84 1.23 -0.76 14.67
CA ILE A 84 1.78 -0.60 16.03
C ILE A 84 0.65 -0.59 17.06
#